data_AF-A0A7S1JBV8-F1
#
_entry.id   AF-A0A7S1JBV8-F1
#
_cell.length_a   1.000
_cell.length_b   1.000
_cell.length_c   1.000
_cell.angle_alpha   90.00
_cell.angle_beta   90.00
_cell.angle_gamma   90.00
#
_symmetry.space_group_name_H-M   'P 1'
#
loop_
_entity.id
_entity.type
_entity.pdbx_description
1 polymer ?
#
loop_
_entity_poly.entity_id
_entity_poly.type
_entity_poly.pdbx_seq_one_letter_code
_entity_poly.pdbx_strand_id
1 'polypeptide(L)'
;FFVLDLVTMVPPPSDVVLVRDVLFHLPYRDIAAVLRNLNKSGIRYLVTTTFNDTRNADVGASDRYKWRASHTKAHTSRKAKDSAFGNWFPVNLRADPFHLPAPLMEVEEKSVAVTTGT
;
A
#
# COMPACT_ATOMS: atom_id res chain seq x y z
N PHE A 1 19.83 -3.27 12.99
CA PHE A 1 18.38 -3.05 12.84
C PHE A 1 18.10 -1.57 13.14
N PHE A 2 17.27 -0.91 12.34
CA PHE A 2 16.92 0.51 12.47
C PHE A 2 15.39 0.63 12.48
N VAL A 3 14.85 1.39 13.43
CA VAL A 3 13.40 1.64 13.55
C VAL A 3 13.09 2.97 12.89
N LEU A 4 12.13 2.96 11.97
CA LEU A 4 11.70 4.15 11.24
C LEU A 4 10.19 4.11 11.04
N ASP A 5 9.53 5.24 11.30
CA ASP A 5 8.13 5.46 10.91
C ASP A 5 8.09 6.19 9.56
N LEU A 6 7.68 5.48 8.50
CA LEU A 6 7.59 6.03 7.15
C LEU A 6 6.57 7.16 7.01
N VAL A 7 5.56 7.24 7.90
CA VAL A 7 4.52 8.28 7.85
C VAL A 7 5.05 9.61 8.35
N THR A 8 5.86 9.58 9.41
CA THR A 8 6.31 10.78 10.12
C THR A 8 7.78 11.14 9.86
N MET A 9 8.57 10.22 9.31
CA MET A 9 10.02 10.40 9.13
C MET A 9 10.46 10.21 7.67
N VAL A 10 11.51 10.93 7.28
CA VAL A 10 12.18 10.77 5.99
C VAL A 10 13.26 9.68 6.13
N PRO A 11 13.23 8.59 5.34
CA PRO A 11 14.27 7.56 5.41
C PRO A 11 15.64 8.09 4.95
N PRO A 12 16.74 7.43 5.33
CA PRO A 12 18.05 7.69 4.72
C PRO A 12 18.02 7.46 3.20
N PRO A 13 18.81 8.22 2.42
CA PRO A 13 18.87 8.06 0.97
C PRO A 13 19.32 6.65 0.57
N SER A 14 18.70 6.10 -0.47
CA SER A 14 19.09 4.84 -1.10
C SER A 14 18.71 4.83 -2.59
N ASP A 15 19.28 3.91 -3.36
CA ASP A 15 18.86 3.76 -4.76
C ASP A 15 17.44 3.21 -4.89
N VAL A 16 17.10 2.23 -4.06
CA VAL A 16 15.82 1.51 -4.09
C VAL A 16 15.25 1.40 -2.67
N VAL A 17 13.93 1.49 -2.55
CA VAL A 17 13.18 1.10 -1.36
C VAL A 17 12.12 0.05 -1.71
N LEU A 18 12.04 -0.99 -0.90
CA LEU A 18 11.00 -2.02 -0.98
C LEU A 18 9.95 -1.75 0.11
N VAL A 19 8.75 -1.39 -0.32
CA VAL A 19 7.57 -1.17 0.53
C VAL A 19 6.52 -2.23 0.17
N ARG A 20 6.88 -3.49 0.41
CA ARG A 20 6.02 -4.64 0.14
C ARG A 20 5.03 -4.83 1.30
N ASP A 21 3.76 -4.96 0.95
CA ASP A 21 2.66 -5.28 1.88
C ASP A 21 2.45 -4.30 3.04
N VAL A 22 2.70 -3.02 2.78
CA VAL A 22 2.57 -1.95 3.79
C VAL A 22 1.45 -0.97 3.43
N LEU A 23 1.43 -0.42 2.21
CA LEU A 23 0.61 0.75 1.89
C LEU A 23 -0.89 0.50 2.02
N PHE A 24 -1.37 -0.69 1.68
CA PHE A 24 -2.78 -1.06 1.79
C PHE A 24 -3.30 -1.26 3.22
N HIS A 25 -2.44 -1.08 4.23
CA HIS A 25 -2.82 -1.01 5.64
C HIS A 25 -2.99 0.42 6.16
N LEU A 26 -2.59 1.41 5.36
CA LEU A 26 -2.54 2.82 5.75
C LEU A 26 -3.67 3.60 5.09
N PRO A 27 -4.34 4.53 5.80
CA PRO A 27 -5.29 5.42 5.15
C PRO A 27 -4.60 6.25 4.07
N TYR A 28 -5.36 6.72 3.06
CA TYR A 28 -4.77 7.44 1.92
C TYR A 28 -3.92 8.66 2.32
N ARG A 29 -4.30 9.37 3.38
CA ARG A 29 -3.51 10.51 3.90
C ARG A 29 -2.10 10.08 4.35
N ASP A 30 -1.98 8.89 4.93
CA ASP A 30 -0.73 8.35 5.46
C ASP A 30 0.08 7.73 4.31
N ILE A 31 -0.57 7.06 3.34
CA ILE A 31 0.09 6.64 2.08
C ILE A 31 0.71 7.85 1.38
N ALA A 32 -0.05 8.94 1.24
CA ALA A 32 0.47 10.17 0.64
C ALA A 32 1.64 10.77 1.45
N ALA A 33 1.62 10.67 2.78
CA ALA A 33 2.74 11.09 3.62
C ALA A 33 3.99 10.22 3.38
N VAL A 34 3.82 8.89 3.32
CA VAL A 34 4.90 7.95 2.99
C VAL A 34 5.51 8.31 1.63
N LEU A 35 4.70 8.41 0.58
CA LEU A 35 5.19 8.74 -0.78
C LEU A 35 5.96 10.07 -0.81
N ARG A 36 5.49 11.09 -0.09
CA ARG A 36 6.22 12.37 0.06
C ARG A 36 7.55 12.19 0.79
N ASN A 37 7.59 11.41 1.85
CA ASN A 37 8.81 11.18 2.63
C ASN A 37 9.85 10.38 1.82
N LEU A 38 9.41 9.38 1.05
CA LEU A 38 10.28 8.65 0.12
C LEU A 38 10.87 9.58 -0.95
N ASN A 39 10.05 10.45 -1.54
CA ASN A 39 10.52 11.43 -2.52
C ASN A 39 11.53 12.42 -1.90
N LYS A 40 11.28 12.90 -0.67
CA LYS A 40 12.20 13.78 0.07
C LYS A 40 13.54 13.13 0.42
N SER A 41 13.56 11.81 0.60
CA SER A 41 14.77 11.05 0.89
C SER A 41 15.75 11.04 -0.28
N GLY A 42 15.29 11.33 -1.50
CA GLY A 42 16.09 11.22 -2.72
C GLY A 42 16.17 9.78 -3.26
N ILE A 43 15.26 8.91 -2.80
CA ILE A 43 15.18 7.53 -3.29
C ILE A 43 14.76 7.52 -4.75
N ARG A 44 15.50 6.79 -5.58
CA ARG A 44 15.30 6.79 -7.04
C ARG A 44 14.21 5.81 -7.49
N TYR A 45 14.11 4.65 -6.84
CA TYR A 45 13.16 3.61 -7.22
C TYR A 45 12.33 3.11 -6.02
N LEU A 46 11.01 3.03 -6.22
CA LEU A 46 10.06 2.44 -5.29
C LEU A 46 9.56 1.10 -5.85
N VAL A 47 9.75 0.03 -5.10
CA VAL A 47 9.10 -1.27 -5.34
C VAL A 47 8.00 -1.44 -4.29
N THR A 48 6.76 -1.57 -4.72
CA THR A 48 5.61 -1.65 -3.80
C THR A 48 4.46 -2.47 -4.38
N THR A 49 3.56 -2.92 -3.51
CA THR A 49 2.35 -3.66 -3.89
C THR A 49 1.23 -2.68 -4.30
N THR A 50 0.58 -2.92 -5.43
CA THR A 50 -0.57 -2.13 -5.93
C THR A 50 -1.62 -3.05 -6.57
N PHE A 51 -2.89 -2.66 -6.51
CA PHE A 51 -4.04 -3.43 -7.05
C PHE A 51 -4.61 -2.72 -8.28
N ASN A 52 -3.98 -2.93 -9.44
CA ASN A 52 -4.21 -2.17 -10.68
C ASN A 52 -5.66 -2.20 -11.20
N ASP A 53 -6.42 -3.27 -10.93
CA ASP A 53 -7.78 -3.45 -11.44
C ASP A 53 -8.87 -2.80 -10.56
N THR A 54 -8.48 -2.07 -9.52
CA THR A 54 -9.42 -1.47 -8.57
C THR A 54 -9.47 0.05 -8.71
N ARG A 55 -10.68 0.64 -8.58
CA ARG A 55 -10.81 2.06 -8.25
C ARG A 55 -10.63 2.22 -6.76
N ASN A 56 -9.84 3.21 -6.35
CA ASN A 56 -9.79 3.64 -4.97
C ASN A 56 -11.18 4.18 -4.60
N ALA A 57 -11.91 3.45 -3.75
CA ALA A 57 -13.16 3.95 -3.22
C ALA A 57 -12.83 5.14 -2.30
N ASP A 58 -13.62 6.21 -2.38
CA ASP A 58 -13.39 7.48 -1.70
C ASP A 58 -13.60 7.31 -0.18
N VAL A 59 -12.61 6.73 0.50
CA VAL A 59 -12.68 6.48 1.94
C VAL A 59 -12.18 7.74 2.64
N GLY A 60 -13.11 8.65 2.91
CA GLY A 60 -12.89 9.80 3.77
C GLY A 60 -12.18 9.36 5.06
N ALA A 61 -11.24 10.18 5.54
CA ALA A 61 -10.42 9.88 6.73
C ALA A 61 -11.24 9.52 7.99
N SER A 62 -12.55 9.78 7.98
CA SER A 62 -13.56 9.46 9.00
C SER A 62 -14.48 8.26 8.69
N ASP A 63 -14.54 7.74 7.45
CA ASP A 63 -15.49 6.70 7.03
C ASP A 63 -14.89 5.28 6.96
N ARG A 64 -13.71 5.08 7.56
CA ARG A 64 -13.02 3.77 7.65
C ARG A 64 -13.77 2.68 8.46
N TYR A 65 -14.93 3.00 9.04
CA TYR A 65 -15.77 2.03 9.74
C TYR A 65 -16.89 1.43 8.89
N LYS A 66 -17.24 2.02 7.73
CA LYS A 66 -18.48 1.68 7.00
C LYS A 66 -18.33 0.63 5.89
N TRP A 67 -17.13 0.37 5.35
CA TRP A 67 -16.97 -0.58 4.23
C TRP A 67 -17.35 -2.04 4.59
N ARG A 68 -17.27 -2.44 5.87
CA ARG A 68 -17.74 -3.77 6.33
C ARG A 68 -19.21 -4.04 6.05
N ALA A 69 -20.04 -3.01 5.90
CA ALA A 69 -21.48 -3.17 5.69
C ALA A 69 -21.84 -3.65 4.28
N SER A 70 -20.94 -3.51 3.30
CA SER A 70 -21.28 -3.71 1.88
C SER A 70 -20.65 -4.94 1.23
N HIS A 71 -19.60 -5.56 1.81
CA HIS A 71 -18.82 -6.58 1.10
C HIS A 71 -18.52 -7.88 1.87
N THR A 72 -19.07 -8.09 3.07
CA THR A 72 -18.86 -9.37 3.78
C THR A 72 -20.06 -10.31 3.62
N LYS A 73 -20.08 -11.12 2.55
CA LYS A 73 -20.67 -12.46 2.69
C LYS A 73 -19.66 -13.31 3.46
N ALA A 74 -20.07 -13.67 4.69
CA ALA A 74 -19.57 -14.75 5.53
C ALA A 74 -18.08 -15.12 5.41
N HIS A 75 -17.27 -14.74 6.41
CA HIS A 75 -16.46 -15.70 7.17
C HIS A 75 -16.14 -15.12 8.56
N THR A 76 -16.57 -15.89 9.57
CA THR A 76 -16.07 -15.96 10.95
C THR A 76 -16.05 -14.71 11.85
N SER A 77 -17.01 -14.76 12.77
CA SER A 77 -17.10 -14.08 14.06
C SER A 77 -15.74 -13.90 14.78
N ARG A 78 -15.18 -12.69 14.74
CA ARG A 78 -14.37 -12.12 15.82
C ARG A 78 -14.78 -10.65 15.97
N LYS A 79 -15.13 -10.26 17.20
CA LYS A 79 -15.51 -8.88 17.55
C LYS A 79 -14.41 -7.93 17.07
N ALA A 80 -14.77 -6.99 16.20
CA ALA A 80 -13.92 -5.86 15.82
C ALA A 80 -13.81 -4.91 17.02
N LYS A 81 -12.86 -5.22 17.90
CA LYS A 81 -12.46 -4.36 19.01
C LYS A 81 -11.14 -3.72 18.59
N ASP A 82 -11.22 -2.42 18.29
CA ASP A 82 -10.15 -1.44 18.29
C ASP A 82 -8.84 -1.83 17.59
N SER A 83 -8.75 -1.54 16.29
CA SER A 83 -7.46 -1.16 15.68
C SER A 83 -7.72 -0.30 14.44
N ALA A 84 -7.36 0.98 14.52
CA ALA A 84 -7.33 1.90 13.38
C ALA A 84 -6.20 1.57 12.37
N PHE A 85 -5.43 0.51 12.65
CA PHE A 85 -4.29 -0.01 11.92
C PHE A 85 -4.50 -1.52 11.69
N GLY A 86 -4.15 -2.04 10.51
CA GLY A 86 -4.22 -3.49 10.23
C GLY A 86 -5.45 -3.98 9.48
N ASN A 87 -6.38 -3.09 9.09
CA ASN A 87 -7.35 -3.45 8.06
C ASN A 87 -6.67 -3.44 6.69
N TRP A 88 -6.96 -4.43 5.87
CA TRP A 88 -6.51 -4.53 4.48
C TRP A 88 -7.59 -3.98 3.55
N PHE A 89 -7.19 -3.18 2.57
CA PHE A 89 -8.05 -2.76 1.47
C PHE A 89 -7.22 -2.61 0.20
N PRO A 90 -7.74 -3.00 -0.98
CA PRO A 90 -7.00 -2.83 -2.21
C PRO A 90 -6.76 -1.34 -2.48
N VAL A 91 -5.50 -1.01 -2.78
CA VAL A 91 -5.07 0.34 -3.16
C VAL A 91 -4.47 0.30 -4.55
N ASN A 92 -5.01 1.12 -5.45
CA ASN A 92 -4.45 1.38 -6.76
C ASN A 92 -3.65 2.68 -6.72
N LEU A 93 -2.33 2.60 -6.78
CA LEU A 93 -1.48 3.80 -6.71
C LEU A 93 -1.50 4.63 -8.00
N ARG A 94 -2.03 4.09 -9.10
CA ARG A 94 -2.15 4.80 -10.39
C ARG A 94 -3.45 5.59 -10.50
N ALA A 95 -4.44 5.30 -9.65
CA ALA A 95 -5.73 5.99 -9.60
C ALA A 95 -5.70 7.20 -8.65
N ASP A 96 -6.74 8.04 -8.70
CA ASP A 96 -7.00 9.05 -7.66
C ASP A 96 -6.91 8.43 -6.26
N PRO A 97 -6.32 9.08 -5.25
CA PRO A 97 -5.71 10.42 -5.28
C PRO A 97 -4.19 10.41 -5.56
N PHE A 98 -3.58 9.26 -5.88
CA PHE A 98 -2.12 9.13 -5.89
C PHE A 98 -1.47 9.40 -7.25
N HIS A 99 -2.15 9.02 -8.34
CA HIS A 99 -1.73 9.33 -9.72
C HIS A 99 -0.28 8.96 -10.05
N LEU A 100 0.26 7.87 -9.50
CA LEU A 100 1.57 7.40 -9.91
C LEU A 100 1.55 7.06 -11.41
N PRO A 101 2.65 7.31 -12.14
CA PRO A 101 2.76 6.89 -13.52
C PRO A 101 2.74 5.36 -13.62
N ALA A 102 2.68 4.84 -14.85
CA ALA A 102 2.93 3.42 -15.08
C ALA A 102 4.27 3.02 -14.45
N PRO A 103 4.34 1.87 -13.74
CA PRO A 103 5.58 1.42 -13.15
C PRO A 103 6.58 1.06 -14.27
N LEU A 104 7.87 1.21 -13.96
CA LEU A 104 8.94 0.80 -14.87
C LEU A 104 8.93 -0.70 -15.16
N MET A 105 8.42 -1.49 -14.20
CA MET A 105 8.30 -2.94 -14.27
C MET A 105 7.12 -3.39 -13.39
N GLU A 106 6.33 -4.34 -13.88
CA GLU A 106 5.33 -5.05 -13.08
C GLU A 106 5.84 -6.46 -12.78
N VAL A 107 5.73 -6.87 -11.52
CA VAL A 107 6.11 -8.21 -11.05
C VAL A 107 4.88 -8.81 -10.38
N GLU A 108 4.44 -9.97 -10.87
CA GLU A 108 3.36 -10.72 -10.22
C GLU A 108 3.90 -11.39 -8.95
N GLU A 109 3.27 -11.13 -7.80
CA GLU A 109 3.74 -11.64 -6.50
C GLU A 109 3.82 -13.17 -6.45
N LYS A 110 2.97 -13.87 -7.22
CA LYS A 110 2.92 -15.34 -7.30
C LYS A 110 3.57 -15.91 -8.57
N SER A 111 4.48 -15.18 -9.20
CA SER A 111 5.20 -15.74 -10.35
C SER A 111 6.07 -16.93 -9.90
N VAL A 112 5.82 -18.11 -10.47
CA VAL A 112 6.73 -19.25 -10.35
C VAL A 112 8.00 -18.89 -11.13
N ALA A 113 9.17 -19.18 -10.58
CA ALA A 113 10.42 -19.03 -11.31
C ALA A 113 10.29 -19.77 -12.65
N VAL A 114 10.50 -19.07 -13.76
CA VAL A 114 10.62 -19.71 -15.07
C VAL A 114 11.89 -20.54 -14.99
N THR A 115 11.75 -21.84 -14.75
CA THR A 115 12.85 -22.78 -14.89
C THR A 115 13.12 -22.88 -16.39
N THR A 116 14.02 -22.05 -16.90
CA THR A 116 14.60 -22.27 -18.22
C THR A 116 15.35 -23.60 -18.15
N GLY A 117 14.70 -24.65 -18.66
CA GLY A 117 15.33 -25.96 -18.82
C GLY A 117 16.54 -25.81 -19.73
N THR A 118 17.70 -26.16 -19.19
CA THR A 118 18.95 -26.39 -19.94
C THR A 118 18.86 -27.65 -20.76
#